data_AF-A0A2E6HC69-F1
#
_entry.id   AF-A0A2E6HC69-F1
#
_cell.length_a   1.000
_cell.length_b   1.000
_cell.length_c   1.000
_cell.angle_alpha   90.00
_cell.angle_beta   90.00
_cell.angle_gamma   90.00
#
_symmetry.space_group_name_H-M   'P 1'
#
loop_
_entity.id
_entity.type
_entity.pdbx_description
1 polymer ?
#
loop_
_entity_poly.entity_id
_entity_poly.type
_entity_poly.pdbx_seq_one_letter_code
_entity_poly.pdbx_strand_id
1 'polypeptide(L)'
;GGHKSLGIQALDLASAPIRLRPEWFRDYLINPAAFRPGTRMPSFWPKDKAISPIFGRNTERQIDSLWVYLNELDQTRLPEGLEKKGGFELKPDKRPIVFRTFMEGAGTHAIAIGFPTGVHAAFDSEAVGWTTLWRSKFLDAESTWDDRFTPLTKPLGTDIIQLPAGPAVGRLQEGKPWPQGELQFQGYRLAKDGTPTLLYRHGKTDITDMLSPKDDGLWRRMEFSAGEGKLWVRLAVANEFLASEHGVWIGDNKLTLIAPTAHVRTLGGNAELVTPVELKATGNTVLEVKLSW
;
A
#
# COMPACT_ATOMS: atom_id res chain seq x y z
N GLY A 1 27.41 8.34 -1.68
CA GLY A 1 27.57 6.91 -1.48
C GLY A 1 26.25 6.23 -1.67
N GLY A 2 25.80 6.07 -2.91
CA GLY A 2 24.63 5.21 -3.23
C GLY A 2 23.23 5.74 -2.91
N HIS A 3 23.09 6.89 -2.24
CA HIS A 3 21.79 7.54 -1.98
C HIS A 3 21.50 8.67 -2.98
N LYS A 4 20.23 8.81 -3.40
CA LYS A 4 19.80 9.93 -4.25
C LYS A 4 19.88 11.25 -3.46
N SER A 5 20.34 12.31 -4.12
CA SER A 5 20.29 13.68 -3.58
C SER A 5 18.84 14.08 -3.31
N LEU A 6 18.58 14.74 -2.18
CA LEU A 6 17.26 15.30 -1.82
C LEU A 6 16.86 16.51 -2.69
N GLY A 7 17.74 16.97 -3.57
CA GLY A 7 17.51 18.12 -4.45
C GLY A 7 18.31 18.00 -5.74
N ILE A 8 18.97 19.09 -6.14
CA ILE A 8 19.80 19.12 -7.36
C ILE A 8 20.85 18.00 -7.28
N GLN A 9 21.00 17.26 -8.38
CA GLN A 9 21.97 16.18 -8.48
C GLN A 9 23.39 16.75 -8.31
N ALA A 10 24.07 16.28 -7.27
CA ALA A 10 25.42 16.68 -6.93
C ALA A 10 26.40 15.53 -7.17
N LEU A 11 27.70 15.84 -7.11
CA LEU A 11 28.76 14.84 -7.19
C LEU A 11 28.76 13.96 -5.95
N ASP A 12 28.95 12.65 -6.14
CA ASP A 12 29.11 11.73 -5.02
C ASP A 12 30.50 11.90 -4.36
N LEU A 13 30.52 12.46 -3.15
CA LEU A 13 31.73 12.68 -2.36
C LEU A 13 32.28 11.41 -1.71
N ALA A 14 31.56 10.28 -1.71
CA ALA A 14 32.04 9.03 -1.12
C ALA A 14 33.34 8.53 -1.78
N SER A 15 33.55 8.86 -3.06
CA SER A 15 34.78 8.51 -3.78
C SER A 15 35.89 9.56 -3.67
N ALA A 16 35.66 10.67 -2.95
CA ALA A 16 36.60 11.78 -2.87
C ALA A 16 37.96 11.37 -2.29
N PRO A 17 38.05 10.58 -1.20
CA PRO A 17 39.35 10.21 -0.63
C PRO A 17 40.20 9.32 -1.55
N ILE A 18 39.57 8.56 -2.43
CA ILE A 18 40.26 7.70 -3.41
C ILE A 18 40.84 8.54 -4.55
N ARG A 19 40.19 9.66 -4.88
CA ARG A 19 40.46 10.42 -6.10
C ARG A 19 41.22 11.71 -5.88
N LEU A 20 41.16 12.25 -4.67
CA LEU A 20 41.66 13.57 -4.32
C LEU A 20 42.74 13.46 -3.24
N ARG A 21 43.61 14.45 -3.19
CA ARG A 21 44.54 14.63 -2.07
C ARG A 21 43.85 15.42 -0.94
N PRO A 22 44.15 15.16 0.34
CA PRO A 22 43.52 15.85 1.47
C PRO A 22 43.63 17.38 1.37
N GLU A 23 44.77 17.89 0.93
CA GLU A 23 45.01 19.34 0.81
C GLU A 23 44.15 19.95 -0.30
N TRP A 24 44.02 19.24 -1.42
CA TRP A 24 43.15 19.67 -2.51
C TRP A 24 41.67 19.70 -2.07
N PHE A 25 41.24 18.69 -1.32
CA PHE A 25 39.89 18.64 -0.77
C PHE A 25 39.61 19.81 0.17
N ARG A 26 40.55 20.09 1.09
CA ARG A 26 40.48 21.24 2.00
C ARG A 26 40.34 22.56 1.24
N ASP A 27 41.27 22.85 0.34
CA ASP A 27 41.30 24.13 -0.35
C ASP A 27 40.07 24.31 -1.25
N TYR A 28 39.61 23.22 -1.88
CA TYR A 28 38.39 23.24 -2.67
C TYR A 28 37.13 23.49 -1.83
N LEU A 29 37.00 22.89 -0.64
CA LEU A 29 35.86 23.16 0.26
C LEU A 29 35.83 24.59 0.78
N ILE A 30 37.00 25.18 1.03
CA ILE A 30 37.13 26.55 1.51
C ILE A 30 36.69 27.54 0.43
N ASN A 31 37.18 27.39 -0.80
CA ASN A 31 36.87 28.31 -1.89
C ASN A 31 36.62 27.61 -3.24
N PRO A 32 35.45 26.96 -3.41
CA PRO A 32 35.14 26.23 -4.64
C PRO A 32 35.19 27.11 -5.90
N ALA A 33 34.77 28.38 -5.78
CA ALA A 33 34.68 29.32 -6.90
C ALA A 33 36.05 29.73 -7.46
N ALA A 34 37.12 29.69 -6.65
CA ALA A 34 38.48 29.94 -7.12
C ALA A 34 38.98 28.84 -8.06
N PHE A 35 38.57 27.59 -7.83
CA PHE A 35 38.94 26.45 -8.68
C PHE A 35 37.97 26.27 -9.86
N ARG A 36 36.69 26.61 -9.67
CA ARG A 36 35.64 26.49 -10.68
C ARG A 36 34.72 27.72 -10.66
N PRO A 37 35.05 28.78 -11.40
CA PRO A 37 34.21 29.96 -11.52
C PRO A 37 32.79 29.60 -11.99
N GLY A 38 31.76 30.12 -11.31
CA GLY A 38 30.36 29.82 -11.62
C GLY A 38 29.83 28.48 -11.08
N THR A 39 30.62 27.77 -10.26
CA THR A 39 30.14 26.56 -9.58
C THR A 39 28.93 26.86 -8.69
N ARG A 40 27.97 25.93 -8.66
CA ARG A 40 26.81 25.98 -7.74
C ARG A 40 27.17 25.55 -6.33
N MET A 41 28.36 24.99 -6.11
CA MET A 41 28.81 24.58 -4.79
C MET A 41 29.10 25.82 -3.94
N PRO A 42 28.35 26.04 -2.84
CA PRO A 42 28.61 27.18 -1.96
C PRO A 42 29.89 26.95 -1.15
N SER A 43 30.53 28.05 -0.73
CA SER A 43 31.55 27.99 0.31
C SER A 43 30.86 27.99 1.68
N PHE A 44 31.10 26.94 2.48
CA PHE A 44 30.68 26.88 3.88
C PHE A 44 31.73 27.45 4.85
N TRP A 45 32.87 27.88 4.31
CA TRP A 45 33.97 28.54 5.03
C TRP A 45 34.36 29.88 4.37
N PRO A 46 33.42 30.83 4.21
CA PRO A 46 33.73 32.11 3.57
C PRO A 46 34.81 32.85 4.36
N LYS A 47 35.82 33.38 3.66
CA LYS A 47 36.99 34.03 4.26
C LYS A 47 37.71 33.12 5.29
N ASP A 48 37.83 31.84 4.97
CA ASP A 48 38.50 30.79 5.76
C ASP A 48 37.85 30.51 7.13
N LYS A 49 36.61 30.95 7.34
CA LYS A 49 35.90 30.83 8.62
C LYS A 49 34.64 29.97 8.50
N ALA A 50 34.55 28.95 9.33
CA ALA A 50 33.39 28.09 9.43
C ALA A 50 32.09 28.85 9.76
N ILE A 51 31.06 28.65 8.93
CA ILE A 51 29.70 29.12 9.23
C ILE A 51 29.12 28.33 10.41
N SER A 52 29.35 27.02 10.44
CA SER A 52 28.86 26.11 11.49
C SER A 52 29.60 26.32 12.82
N PRO A 53 28.90 26.34 13.98
CA PRO A 53 29.51 26.50 15.29
C PRO A 53 30.22 25.23 15.81
N ILE A 54 30.08 24.09 15.14
CA ILE A 54 30.68 22.80 15.53
C ILE A 54 32.20 22.96 15.73
N PHE A 55 32.78 22.26 16.71
CA PHE A 55 34.19 22.41 17.10
C PHE A 55 34.62 23.86 17.37
N GLY A 56 33.71 24.71 17.85
CA GLY A 56 34.01 26.11 18.13
C GLY A 56 34.38 26.92 16.88
N ARG A 57 33.81 26.59 15.72
CA ARG A 57 34.12 27.18 14.39
C ARG A 57 35.56 26.93 13.91
N ASN A 58 36.22 25.88 14.39
CA ASN A 58 37.54 25.51 13.91
C ASN A 58 37.44 24.93 12.48
N THR A 59 37.86 25.70 11.49
CA THR A 59 37.82 25.35 10.07
C THR A 59 38.58 24.05 9.77
N GLU A 60 39.82 23.93 10.25
CA GLU A 60 40.67 22.77 9.99
C GLU A 60 40.05 21.49 10.56
N ARG A 61 39.67 21.51 11.85
CA ARG A 61 39.03 20.35 12.50
C ARG A 61 37.73 19.94 11.82
N GLN A 62 36.92 20.88 11.35
CA GLN A 62 35.69 20.55 10.62
C GLN A 62 35.99 19.85 9.30
N ILE A 63 36.93 20.37 8.51
CA ILE A 63 37.31 19.80 7.21
C ILE A 63 37.98 18.44 7.41
N ASP A 64 38.89 18.32 8.37
CA ASP A 64 39.56 17.07 8.71
C ASP A 64 38.55 16.02 9.17
N SER A 65 37.54 16.41 9.95
CA SER A 65 36.47 15.48 10.36
C SER A 65 35.66 14.98 9.17
N LEU A 66 35.38 15.83 8.18
CA LEU A 66 34.73 15.40 6.93
C LEU A 66 35.63 14.46 6.13
N TRP A 67 36.93 14.75 6.07
CA TRP A 67 37.90 13.90 5.39
C TRP A 67 38.01 12.51 6.03
N VAL A 68 38.17 12.45 7.35
CA VAL A 68 38.20 11.19 8.13
C VAL A 68 36.90 10.42 7.93
N TYR A 69 35.75 11.09 8.08
CA TYR A 69 34.44 10.46 7.86
C TYR A 69 34.31 9.83 6.47
N LEU A 70 34.75 10.51 5.41
CA LEU A 70 34.70 9.95 4.05
C LEU A 70 35.70 8.80 3.85
N ASN A 71 36.86 8.81 4.52
CA ASN A 71 37.83 7.70 4.47
C ASN A 71 37.33 6.45 5.19
N GLU A 72 36.55 6.63 6.26
CA GLU A 72 36.01 5.56 7.09
C GLU A 72 34.54 5.29 6.78
N LEU A 73 34.05 5.69 5.60
CA LEU A 73 32.62 5.67 5.28
C LEU A 73 31.98 4.26 5.42
N ASP A 74 32.74 3.19 5.12
CA ASP A 74 32.28 1.80 5.25
C ASP A 74 32.24 1.30 6.70
N GLN A 75 32.90 2.01 7.61
CA GLN A 75 33.07 1.66 9.03
C GLN A 75 32.37 2.65 9.97
N THR A 76 31.82 3.74 9.44
CA THR A 76 31.17 4.80 10.21
C THR A 76 29.67 4.83 9.93
N ARG A 77 28.91 5.17 10.97
CA ARG A 77 27.46 5.30 10.86
C ARG A 77 27.14 6.57 10.07
N LEU A 78 26.10 6.54 9.25
CA LEU A 78 25.61 7.74 8.56
C LEU A 78 25.26 8.83 9.58
N PRO A 79 25.40 10.12 9.24
CA PRO A 79 25.04 11.21 10.13
C PRO A 79 23.58 11.12 10.54
N GLU A 80 23.27 11.66 11.72
CA GLU A 80 21.90 11.77 12.22
C GLU A 80 21.00 12.43 11.16
N GLY A 81 19.88 11.78 10.83
CA GLY A 81 18.95 12.21 9.78
C GLY A 81 19.22 11.70 8.37
N LEU A 82 20.37 11.04 8.11
CA LEU A 82 20.68 10.37 6.84
C LEU A 82 20.60 8.84 6.90
N GLU A 83 20.44 8.29 8.10
CA GLU A 83 20.15 6.87 8.26
C GLU A 83 18.78 6.52 7.67
N LYS A 84 18.67 5.34 7.04
CA LYS A 84 17.35 4.74 6.82
C LYS A 84 16.73 4.52 8.19
N LYS A 85 15.73 5.33 8.55
CA LYS A 85 14.81 4.96 9.63
C LYS A 85 14.26 3.59 9.21
N GLY A 86 14.52 2.54 9.99
CA GLY A 86 14.16 1.17 9.61
C GLY A 86 12.71 1.07 9.15
N GLY A 87 12.40 0.13 8.25
CA GLY A 87 11.08 0.01 7.63
C GLY A 87 9.96 0.10 8.67
N PHE A 88 9.00 1.00 8.44
CA PHE A 88 7.85 1.20 9.32
C PHE A 88 6.81 0.11 9.05
N GLU A 89 7.24 -1.15 9.13
CA GLU A 89 6.40 -2.30 8.93
C GLU A 89 5.28 -2.30 9.98
N LEU A 90 4.06 -2.11 9.52
CA LEU A 90 2.87 -2.29 10.32
C LEU A 90 2.66 -3.78 10.53
N LYS A 91 2.78 -4.24 11.78
CA LYS A 91 2.65 -5.67 12.14
C LYS A 91 1.36 -5.89 12.94
N PRO A 92 0.32 -6.49 12.33
CA PRO A 92 -0.84 -6.95 13.08
C PRO A 92 -0.41 -8.10 14.00
N ASP A 93 -0.30 -7.85 15.30
CA ASP A 93 0.10 -8.86 16.29
C ASP A 93 -1.10 -9.36 17.09
N LYS A 94 -1.72 -8.50 17.89
CA LYS A 94 -2.83 -8.90 18.79
C LYS A 94 -4.22 -8.62 18.24
N ARG A 95 -4.33 -7.67 17.31
CA ARG A 95 -5.59 -7.19 16.75
C ARG A 95 -5.41 -6.76 15.30
N PRO A 96 -6.48 -6.73 14.50
CA PRO A 96 -6.41 -6.19 13.16
C PRO A 96 -5.93 -4.73 13.14
N ILE A 97 -5.15 -4.38 12.12
CA ILE A 97 -4.78 -3.00 11.81
C ILE A 97 -5.63 -2.55 10.63
N VAL A 98 -6.26 -1.38 10.76
CA VAL A 98 -6.89 -0.67 9.64
C VAL A 98 -6.01 0.52 9.29
N PHE A 99 -5.47 0.53 8.09
CA PHE A 99 -4.54 1.57 7.61
C PHE A 99 -5.08 2.24 6.35
N ARG A 100 -5.23 3.57 6.41
CA ARG A 100 -5.63 4.41 5.27
C ARG A 100 -4.38 4.89 4.57
N THR A 101 -4.26 4.62 3.27
CA THR A 101 -3.06 4.91 2.47
C THR A 101 -3.42 5.07 1.00
N PHE A 102 -2.44 5.44 0.19
CA PHE A 102 -2.47 5.23 -1.26
C PHE A 102 -1.83 3.88 -1.56
N MET A 103 -2.49 3.03 -2.34
CA MET A 103 -2.04 1.65 -2.56
C MET A 103 -2.24 1.22 -4.02
N GLU A 104 -1.25 0.52 -4.57
CA GLU A 104 -1.35 -0.06 -5.91
C GLU A 104 -2.49 -1.09 -5.94
N GLY A 105 -3.37 -0.99 -6.93
CA GLY A 105 -4.57 -1.84 -7.05
C GLY A 105 -5.78 -1.36 -6.23
N ALA A 106 -5.60 -0.53 -5.19
CA ALA A 106 -6.70 -0.01 -4.35
C ALA A 106 -6.88 1.52 -4.41
N GLY A 107 -6.03 2.23 -5.15
CA GLY A 107 -6.15 3.67 -5.40
C GLY A 107 -5.73 4.56 -4.24
N THR A 108 -6.14 5.83 -4.29
CA THR A 108 -5.84 6.85 -3.27
C THR A 108 -6.80 6.82 -2.08
N HIS A 109 -7.87 6.04 -2.17
CA HIS A 109 -8.88 5.87 -1.12
C HIS A 109 -8.81 4.48 -0.49
N ALA A 110 -7.61 3.89 -0.46
CA ALA A 110 -7.40 2.53 0.01
C ALA A 110 -7.56 2.40 1.53
N ILE A 111 -8.21 1.31 1.93
CA ILE A 111 -8.30 0.81 3.29
C ILE A 111 -7.61 -0.55 3.30
N ALA A 112 -6.38 -0.59 3.80
CA ALA A 112 -5.69 -1.84 4.02
C ALA A 112 -6.06 -2.39 5.40
N ILE A 113 -6.39 -3.67 5.46
CA ILE A 113 -6.78 -4.38 6.67
C ILE A 113 -5.83 -5.55 6.86
N GLY A 114 -5.03 -5.46 7.92
CA GLY A 114 -4.05 -6.48 8.27
C GLY A 114 -4.53 -7.29 9.46
N PHE A 115 -4.69 -8.60 9.31
CA PHE A 115 -5.07 -9.51 10.41
C PHE A 115 -3.85 -10.20 11.05
N PRO A 116 -3.87 -10.48 12.36
CA PRO A 116 -2.83 -11.24 13.07
C PRO A 116 -2.47 -12.61 12.50
N THR A 117 -3.42 -13.23 11.81
CA THR A 117 -3.24 -14.55 11.18
C THR A 117 -2.37 -14.51 9.92
N GLY A 118 -1.91 -13.33 9.50
CA GLY A 118 -1.06 -13.18 8.31
C GLY A 118 -1.82 -13.28 6.98
N VAL A 119 -3.15 -13.17 6.99
CA VAL A 119 -3.96 -12.92 5.79
C VAL A 119 -4.44 -11.48 5.81
N HIS A 120 -4.41 -10.80 4.68
CA HIS A 120 -4.62 -9.35 4.60
C HIS A 120 -5.49 -9.01 3.38
N ALA A 121 -6.17 -7.87 3.44
CA ALA A 121 -7.04 -7.41 2.37
C ALA A 121 -6.98 -5.89 2.19
N ALA A 122 -7.25 -5.41 0.98
CA ALA A 122 -7.37 -4.01 0.65
C ALA A 122 -8.76 -3.73 0.05
N PHE A 123 -9.32 -2.59 0.42
CA PHE A 123 -10.59 -2.09 -0.06
C PHE A 123 -10.43 -0.70 -0.65
N ASP A 124 -10.95 -0.49 -1.85
CA ASP A 124 -11.07 0.82 -2.46
C ASP A 124 -12.39 1.46 -2.00
N SER A 125 -12.30 2.53 -1.20
CA SER A 125 -13.49 3.22 -0.69
C SER A 125 -14.10 4.25 -1.65
N GLU A 126 -13.45 4.54 -2.77
CA GLU A 126 -14.00 5.35 -3.86
C GLU A 126 -14.81 4.47 -4.83
N ALA A 127 -14.23 3.35 -5.27
CA ALA A 127 -14.93 2.38 -6.10
C ALA A 127 -15.91 1.50 -5.31
N VAL A 128 -15.72 1.40 -3.99
CA VAL A 128 -16.52 0.59 -3.04
C VAL A 128 -16.43 -0.91 -3.32
N GLY A 129 -15.20 -1.43 -3.31
CA GLY A 129 -14.94 -2.86 -3.54
C GLY A 129 -13.63 -3.35 -2.96
N TRP A 130 -13.57 -4.66 -2.67
CA TRP A 130 -12.33 -5.34 -2.30
C TRP A 130 -11.44 -5.51 -3.53
N THR A 131 -10.16 -5.20 -3.42
CA THR A 131 -9.26 -5.11 -4.57
C THR A 131 -8.08 -6.07 -4.51
N THR A 132 -7.54 -6.33 -3.32
CA THR A 132 -6.32 -7.14 -3.20
C THR A 132 -6.37 -7.98 -1.93
N LEU A 133 -5.98 -9.25 -2.03
CA LEU A 133 -5.74 -10.15 -0.90
C LEU A 133 -4.26 -10.58 -0.91
N TRP A 134 -3.64 -10.75 0.25
CA TRP A 134 -2.25 -11.23 0.32
C TRP A 134 -1.92 -11.88 1.66
N ARG A 135 -0.78 -12.57 1.72
CA ARG A 135 -0.32 -13.33 2.88
C ARG A 135 0.98 -12.77 3.49
N SER A 136 1.30 -13.22 4.69
CA SER A 136 2.57 -12.97 5.39
C SER A 136 2.70 -11.55 5.94
N LYS A 137 3.47 -10.67 5.30
CA LYS A 137 3.73 -9.32 5.79
C LYS A 137 2.65 -8.36 5.33
N PHE A 138 2.24 -7.44 6.21
CA PHE A 138 1.15 -6.50 5.92
C PHE A 138 1.59 -5.35 5.00
N LEU A 139 2.05 -4.22 5.56
CA LEU A 139 2.46 -3.04 4.80
C LEU A 139 3.58 -2.28 5.50
N ASP A 140 4.29 -1.45 4.75
CA ASP A 140 5.21 -0.43 5.27
C ASP A 140 4.52 0.94 5.27
N ALA A 141 4.55 1.65 6.40
CA ALA A 141 4.01 3.00 6.52
C ALA A 141 5.01 4.10 6.08
N GLU A 142 6.26 3.77 5.77
CA GLU A 142 7.33 4.71 5.40
C GLU A 142 6.90 5.67 4.28
N SER A 143 6.25 5.12 3.26
CA SER A 143 5.81 5.85 2.06
C SER A 143 4.86 7.01 2.39
N THR A 144 4.03 6.85 3.42
CA THR A 144 2.97 7.82 3.79
C THR A 144 3.47 8.87 4.80
N TRP A 145 4.57 8.60 5.51
CA TRP A 145 5.00 9.43 6.64
C TRP A 145 6.25 10.28 6.38
N ASP A 146 7.16 9.87 5.49
CA ASP A 146 8.44 10.60 5.28
C ASP A 146 8.54 11.36 3.95
N ASP A 147 7.70 11.05 2.95
CA ASP A 147 7.79 11.68 1.62
C ASP A 147 6.45 12.30 1.16
N ARG A 148 6.49 13.57 0.70
CA ARG A 148 5.29 14.27 0.17
C ARG A 148 4.99 13.91 -1.28
N PHE A 149 5.79 13.04 -1.89
CA PHE A 149 5.55 12.46 -3.20
C PHE A 149 5.53 10.93 -3.10
N THR A 150 4.55 10.42 -2.35
CA THR A 150 4.42 9.01 -1.98
C THR A 150 4.21 8.09 -3.20
N PRO A 151 5.15 7.17 -3.53
CA PRO A 151 4.83 6.06 -4.43
C PRO A 151 3.71 5.22 -3.78
N LEU A 152 2.78 4.73 -4.59
CA LEU A 152 1.69 3.88 -4.10
C LEU A 152 2.27 2.70 -3.30
N THR A 153 1.79 2.52 -2.07
CA THR A 153 2.22 1.43 -1.19
C THR A 153 1.87 0.09 -1.85
N LYS A 154 2.77 -0.89 -1.75
CA LYS A 154 2.57 -2.25 -2.22
C LYS A 154 2.49 -3.21 -1.04
N PRO A 155 1.78 -4.35 -1.15
CA PRO A 155 1.88 -5.42 -0.18
C PRO A 155 3.34 -5.81 0.08
N LEU A 156 3.75 -5.93 1.35
CA LEU A 156 5.07 -6.47 1.71
C LEU A 156 5.12 -8.00 1.64
N GLY A 157 3.95 -8.62 1.58
CA GLY A 157 3.76 -10.05 1.69
C GLY A 157 3.86 -10.82 0.37
N THR A 158 3.33 -12.03 0.40
CA THR A 158 3.34 -12.99 -0.72
C THR A 158 1.92 -13.37 -1.14
N ASP A 159 1.81 -14.19 -2.18
CA ASP A 159 0.54 -14.78 -2.62
C ASP A 159 -0.54 -13.72 -2.85
N ILE A 160 -0.19 -12.72 -3.66
CA ILE A 160 -1.05 -11.56 -3.92
C ILE A 160 -2.11 -11.97 -4.94
N ILE A 161 -3.38 -11.88 -4.54
CA ILE A 161 -4.55 -12.07 -5.41
C ILE A 161 -5.18 -10.72 -5.69
N GLN A 162 -5.38 -10.41 -6.96
CA GLN A 162 -6.15 -9.24 -7.39
C GLN A 162 -7.61 -9.64 -7.57
N LEU A 163 -8.48 -8.93 -6.86
CA LEU A 163 -9.93 -9.00 -7.00
C LEU A 163 -10.40 -7.98 -8.04
N PRO A 164 -11.60 -8.16 -8.62
CA PRO A 164 -12.11 -7.23 -9.62
C PRO A 164 -12.25 -5.81 -9.05
N ALA A 165 -11.64 -4.84 -9.73
CA ALA A 165 -11.85 -3.44 -9.44
C ALA A 165 -13.30 -3.01 -9.71
N GLY A 166 -13.72 -1.95 -9.02
CA GLY A 166 -15.08 -1.41 -9.12
C GLY A 166 -15.98 -1.78 -7.94
N PRO A 167 -17.27 -1.41 -8.01
CA PRO A 167 -18.21 -1.64 -6.93
C PRO A 167 -18.46 -3.12 -6.70
N ALA A 168 -18.42 -3.56 -5.44
CA ALA A 168 -18.65 -4.95 -5.06
C ALA A 168 -20.07 -5.45 -5.38
N VAL A 169 -21.04 -4.54 -5.39
CA VAL A 169 -22.47 -4.82 -5.56
C VAL A 169 -23.05 -3.91 -6.63
N GLY A 170 -23.93 -4.45 -7.46
CA GLY A 170 -24.63 -3.66 -8.47
C GLY A 170 -25.84 -4.37 -9.06
N ARG A 171 -26.53 -3.67 -9.96
CA ARG A 171 -27.60 -4.24 -10.78
C ARG A 171 -27.02 -4.86 -12.04
N LEU A 172 -27.10 -6.18 -12.14
CA LEU A 172 -26.62 -6.90 -13.31
C LEU A 172 -27.55 -6.68 -14.50
N GLN A 173 -26.98 -6.36 -15.65
CA GLN A 173 -27.66 -6.39 -16.94
C GLN A 173 -26.95 -7.38 -17.85
N GLU A 174 -27.73 -8.27 -18.48
CA GLU A 174 -27.20 -9.32 -19.34
C GLU A 174 -26.48 -8.72 -20.55
N GLY A 175 -25.32 -9.28 -20.92
CA GLY A 175 -24.50 -8.78 -22.02
C GLY A 175 -23.91 -7.37 -21.82
N LYS A 176 -24.00 -6.77 -20.62
CA LYS A 176 -23.42 -5.46 -20.31
C LYS A 176 -22.24 -5.58 -19.32
N PRO A 177 -21.27 -4.64 -19.39
CA PRO A 177 -20.22 -4.51 -18.38
C PRO A 177 -20.77 -4.40 -16.97
N TRP A 178 -19.97 -4.80 -15.99
CA TRP A 178 -20.31 -4.61 -14.59
C TRP A 178 -20.57 -3.11 -14.30
N PRO A 179 -21.68 -2.76 -13.63
CA PRO A 179 -22.05 -1.37 -13.40
C PRO A 179 -20.97 -0.62 -12.63
N GLN A 180 -20.86 0.68 -12.91
CA GLN A 180 -19.95 1.60 -12.23
C GLN A 180 -20.78 2.61 -11.43
N GLY A 181 -20.33 2.99 -10.23
CA GLY A 181 -20.79 4.21 -9.57
C GLY A 181 -22.19 4.22 -8.93
N GLU A 182 -22.68 3.10 -8.38
CA GLU A 182 -23.99 3.06 -7.68
C GLU A 182 -23.90 2.87 -6.16
N LEU A 183 -22.70 2.60 -5.64
CA LEU A 183 -22.47 2.40 -4.22
C LEU A 183 -21.93 3.65 -3.54
N GLN A 184 -22.49 3.97 -2.39
CA GLN A 184 -22.05 5.07 -1.54
C GLN A 184 -21.39 4.51 -0.29
N PHE A 185 -20.08 4.69 -0.16
CA PHE A 185 -19.35 4.31 1.05
C PHE A 185 -19.78 5.18 2.24
N GLN A 186 -20.11 4.56 3.37
CA GLN A 186 -20.60 5.20 4.59
C GLN A 186 -19.61 5.12 5.75
N GLY A 187 -18.41 4.57 5.53
CA GLY A 187 -17.40 4.36 6.56
C GLY A 187 -17.28 2.90 6.97
N TYR A 188 -16.73 2.68 8.17
CA TYR A 188 -16.60 1.35 8.76
C TYR A 188 -16.78 1.43 10.27
N ARG A 189 -17.17 0.31 10.88
CA ARG A 189 -17.25 0.14 12.34
C ARG A 189 -16.28 -0.93 12.77
N LEU A 190 -15.59 -0.71 13.90
CA LEU A 190 -14.72 -1.72 14.50
C LEU A 190 -15.50 -2.51 15.56
N ALA A 191 -15.42 -3.83 15.49
CA ALA A 191 -15.83 -4.69 16.59
C ALA A 191 -14.83 -4.59 17.76
N LYS A 192 -15.18 -5.21 18.91
CA LYS A 192 -14.35 -5.17 20.13
C LYS A 192 -12.94 -5.76 19.92
N ASP A 193 -12.83 -6.74 19.04
CA ASP A 193 -11.58 -7.41 18.65
C ASP A 193 -10.78 -6.60 17.60
N GLY A 194 -11.34 -5.50 17.09
CA GLY A 194 -10.74 -4.66 16.05
C GLY A 194 -11.11 -5.06 14.62
N THR A 195 -11.91 -6.11 14.41
CA THR A 195 -12.35 -6.53 13.07
C THR A 195 -13.24 -5.43 12.45
N PRO A 196 -12.89 -4.88 11.27
CA PRO A 196 -13.69 -3.85 10.62
C PRO A 196 -14.87 -4.45 9.86
N THR A 197 -16.04 -3.85 10.02
CA THR A 197 -17.19 -4.01 9.13
C THR A 197 -17.32 -2.77 8.27
N LEU A 198 -17.19 -2.93 6.95
CA LEU A 198 -17.39 -1.85 5.99
C LEU A 198 -18.88 -1.60 5.78
N LEU A 199 -19.24 -0.33 5.66
CA LEU A 199 -20.63 0.12 5.54
C LEU A 199 -20.77 0.87 4.23
N TYR A 200 -21.71 0.45 3.40
CA TYR A 200 -22.04 1.16 2.15
C TYR A 200 -23.50 0.96 1.77
N ARG A 201 -24.00 1.81 0.87
CA ARG A 201 -25.42 1.86 0.50
C ARG A 201 -25.59 1.77 -1.00
N HIS A 202 -26.58 0.98 -1.44
CA HIS A 202 -27.09 0.95 -2.81
C HIS A 202 -28.54 1.44 -2.81
N GLY A 203 -28.80 2.66 -3.28
CA GLY A 203 -30.14 3.26 -3.22
C GLY A 203 -30.68 3.32 -1.78
N LYS A 204 -31.67 2.47 -1.46
CA LYS A 204 -32.27 2.35 -0.12
C LYS A 204 -31.73 1.17 0.70
N THR A 205 -30.94 0.29 0.10
CA THR A 205 -30.41 -0.91 0.73
C THR A 205 -29.11 -0.58 1.45
N ASP A 206 -29.11 -0.78 2.77
CA ASP A 206 -27.90 -0.72 3.58
C ASP A 206 -27.16 -2.05 3.49
N ILE A 207 -25.85 -1.97 3.27
CA ILE A 207 -24.99 -3.13 3.09
C ILE A 207 -23.86 -3.04 4.11
N THR A 208 -23.69 -4.12 4.86
CA THR A 208 -22.49 -4.34 5.67
C THR A 208 -21.66 -5.44 5.04
N ASP A 209 -20.34 -5.29 5.05
CA ASP A 209 -19.41 -6.22 4.42
C ASP A 209 -18.18 -6.39 5.32
N MET A 210 -18.00 -7.60 5.82
CA MET A 210 -16.95 -7.94 6.77
C MET A 210 -16.11 -9.09 6.21
N LEU A 211 -14.79 -8.89 6.18
CA LEU A 211 -13.83 -9.98 6.05
C LEU A 211 -13.28 -10.33 7.42
N SER A 212 -13.15 -11.62 7.68
CA SER A 212 -12.50 -12.14 8.89
C SER A 212 -11.65 -13.36 8.54
N PRO A 213 -10.52 -13.59 9.23
CA PRO A 213 -9.74 -14.80 9.04
C PRO A 213 -10.54 -16.04 9.37
N LYS A 214 -10.47 -17.05 8.51
CA LYS A 214 -11.07 -18.37 8.75
C LYS A 214 -10.26 -19.45 8.08
N ASP A 215 -9.86 -20.45 8.86
CA ASP A 215 -8.95 -21.52 8.43
C ASP A 215 -7.67 -20.95 7.81
N ASP A 216 -7.42 -21.31 6.55
CA ASP A 216 -6.31 -20.86 5.73
C ASP A 216 -6.60 -19.58 4.94
N GLY A 217 -7.80 -19.00 5.02
CA GLY A 217 -8.20 -17.89 4.15
C GLY A 217 -9.02 -16.81 4.86
N LEU A 218 -9.95 -16.22 4.11
CA LEU A 218 -10.86 -15.20 4.58
C LEU A 218 -12.30 -15.65 4.41
N TRP A 219 -13.12 -15.33 5.39
CA TRP A 219 -14.57 -15.48 5.33
C TRP A 219 -15.19 -14.10 5.19
N ARG A 220 -15.90 -13.90 4.08
CA ARG A 220 -16.67 -12.69 3.77
C ARG A 220 -18.12 -12.92 4.16
N ARG A 221 -18.62 -12.05 5.04
CA ARG A 221 -20.04 -11.99 5.38
C ARG A 221 -20.60 -10.65 4.99
N MET A 222 -21.61 -10.66 4.13
CA MET A 222 -22.35 -9.49 3.71
C MET A 222 -23.78 -9.55 4.22
N GLU A 223 -24.32 -8.42 4.65
CA GLU A 223 -25.70 -8.32 5.11
C GLU A 223 -26.39 -7.13 4.47
N PHE A 224 -27.54 -7.39 3.86
CA PHE A 224 -28.35 -6.45 3.10
C PHE A 224 -29.63 -6.19 3.86
N SER A 225 -29.86 -4.93 4.22
CA SER A 225 -31.02 -4.50 5.00
C SER A 225 -31.86 -3.53 4.18
N ALA A 226 -33.17 -3.75 4.16
CA ALA A 226 -34.16 -2.99 3.39
C ALA A 226 -34.00 -3.05 1.85
N GLY A 227 -35.05 -2.60 1.17
CA GLY A 227 -35.16 -2.61 -0.29
C GLY A 227 -35.92 -3.81 -0.83
N GLU A 228 -36.08 -3.83 -2.15
CA GLU A 228 -36.83 -4.86 -2.88
C GLU A 228 -36.12 -5.16 -4.20
N GLY A 229 -36.37 -6.35 -4.73
CA GLY A 229 -35.79 -6.81 -5.98
C GLY A 229 -34.43 -7.50 -5.79
N LYS A 230 -33.63 -7.48 -6.85
CA LYS A 230 -32.43 -8.31 -6.96
C LYS A 230 -31.19 -7.46 -7.13
N LEU A 231 -30.22 -7.68 -6.26
CA LEU A 231 -28.85 -7.18 -6.41
C LEU A 231 -27.90 -8.33 -6.72
N TRP A 232 -26.71 -7.98 -7.17
CA TRP A 232 -25.68 -8.93 -7.52
C TRP A 232 -24.37 -8.53 -6.88
N VAL A 233 -23.62 -9.52 -6.41
CA VAL A 233 -22.27 -9.33 -5.89
C VAL A 233 -21.27 -9.92 -6.87
N ARG A 234 -20.28 -9.12 -7.28
CA ARG A 234 -19.15 -9.57 -8.08
C ARG A 234 -18.10 -10.11 -7.12
N LEU A 235 -17.85 -11.41 -7.17
CA LEU A 235 -16.95 -12.08 -6.22
C LEU A 235 -15.51 -12.11 -6.75
N ALA A 236 -15.34 -12.48 -8.01
CA ALA A 236 -14.03 -12.64 -8.62
C ALA A 236 -14.11 -12.54 -10.15
N VAL A 237 -12.96 -12.25 -10.78
CA VAL A 237 -12.78 -12.31 -12.23
C VAL A 237 -11.49 -13.07 -12.52
N ALA A 238 -11.55 -13.94 -13.52
CA ALA A 238 -10.48 -14.84 -13.93
C ALA A 238 -10.64 -15.14 -15.44
N ASN A 239 -9.68 -15.82 -16.07
CA ASN A 239 -9.90 -16.26 -17.45
C ASN A 239 -10.94 -17.38 -17.49
N GLU A 240 -10.91 -18.25 -16.49
CA GLU A 240 -11.84 -19.36 -16.32
C GLU A 240 -12.09 -19.67 -14.85
N PHE A 241 -13.24 -20.29 -14.57
CA PHE A 241 -13.55 -20.90 -13.28
C PHE A 241 -14.01 -22.34 -13.49
N LEU A 242 -13.37 -23.26 -12.79
CA LEU A 242 -13.84 -24.64 -12.68
C LEU A 242 -14.81 -24.75 -11.51
N ALA A 243 -15.99 -25.31 -11.78
CA ALA A 243 -16.96 -25.65 -10.74
C ALA A 243 -16.65 -27.06 -10.21
N SER A 244 -16.59 -27.20 -8.90
CA SER A 244 -16.58 -28.50 -8.21
C SER A 244 -17.89 -28.69 -7.44
N GLU A 245 -18.04 -29.83 -6.76
CA GLU A 245 -19.24 -30.13 -5.97
C GLU A 245 -19.45 -29.06 -4.88
N HIS A 246 -20.71 -28.83 -4.48
CA HIS A 246 -21.09 -27.93 -3.37
C HIS A 246 -20.79 -26.42 -3.56
N GLY A 247 -20.68 -25.95 -4.81
CA GLY A 247 -20.51 -24.51 -5.09
C GLY A 247 -19.10 -23.99 -4.78
N VAL A 248 -18.12 -24.87 -4.93
CA VAL A 248 -16.70 -24.52 -4.90
C VAL A 248 -16.28 -24.09 -6.31
N TRP A 249 -15.65 -22.92 -6.40
CA TRP A 249 -15.20 -22.30 -7.64
C TRP A 249 -13.69 -22.11 -7.59
N ILE A 250 -12.96 -22.66 -8.55
CA ILE A 250 -11.50 -22.57 -8.62
C ILE A 250 -11.14 -21.76 -9.85
N GLY A 251 -10.56 -20.58 -9.64
CA GLY A 251 -10.06 -19.73 -10.72
C GLY A 251 -8.63 -20.11 -11.13
N ASP A 252 -8.28 -19.84 -12.40
CA ASP A 252 -6.91 -20.00 -12.91
C ASP A 252 -5.90 -19.05 -12.25
N ASN A 253 -6.40 -18.04 -11.54
CA ASN A 253 -5.64 -17.12 -10.69
C ASN A 253 -5.32 -17.68 -9.28
N LYS A 254 -5.52 -18.99 -9.03
CA LYS A 254 -5.34 -19.69 -7.74
C LYS A 254 -6.37 -19.35 -6.66
N LEU A 255 -7.29 -18.43 -6.91
CA LEU A 255 -8.35 -18.12 -5.95
C LEU A 255 -9.41 -19.22 -5.95
N THR A 256 -9.65 -19.80 -4.79
CA THR A 256 -10.75 -20.73 -4.55
C THR A 256 -11.83 -20.03 -3.73
N LEU A 257 -13.09 -20.12 -4.18
CA LEU A 257 -14.24 -19.58 -3.47
C LEU A 257 -15.25 -20.68 -3.15
N ILE A 258 -15.82 -20.65 -1.95
CA ILE A 258 -17.02 -21.44 -1.63
C ILE A 258 -18.21 -20.48 -1.62
N ALA A 259 -19.03 -20.54 -2.67
CA ALA A 259 -20.18 -19.68 -2.90
C ALA A 259 -21.30 -20.49 -3.59
N PRO A 260 -22.18 -21.17 -2.82
CA PRO A 260 -23.19 -22.10 -3.35
C PRO A 260 -24.17 -21.50 -4.35
N THR A 261 -24.47 -20.22 -4.22
CA THR A 261 -25.43 -19.51 -5.08
C THR A 261 -24.77 -18.79 -6.26
N ALA A 262 -23.44 -18.82 -6.35
CA ALA A 262 -22.72 -18.14 -7.41
C ALA A 262 -22.82 -18.90 -8.74
N HIS A 263 -22.58 -18.18 -9.83
CA HIS A 263 -22.41 -18.74 -11.17
C HIS A 263 -21.49 -17.85 -11.99
N VAL A 264 -20.98 -18.44 -13.07
CA VAL A 264 -20.08 -17.77 -14.00
C VAL A 264 -20.89 -17.11 -15.10
N ARG A 265 -20.55 -15.87 -15.42
CA ARG A 265 -20.94 -15.22 -16.67
C ARG A 265 -19.69 -14.86 -17.46
N THR A 266 -19.78 -14.91 -18.79
CA THR A 266 -18.66 -14.57 -19.66
C THR A 266 -18.91 -13.23 -20.34
N LEU A 267 -17.96 -12.31 -20.24
CA LEU A 267 -18.04 -11.01 -20.90
C LEU A 267 -16.66 -10.60 -21.41
N GLY A 268 -16.56 -10.28 -22.70
CA GLY A 268 -15.31 -9.78 -23.28
C GLY A 268 -14.11 -10.73 -23.17
N GLY A 269 -14.35 -12.05 -23.14
CA GLY A 269 -13.32 -13.08 -23.01
C GLY A 269 -12.93 -13.43 -21.57
N ASN A 270 -13.43 -12.71 -20.57
CA ASN A 270 -13.18 -13.03 -19.15
C ASN A 270 -14.40 -13.71 -18.52
N ALA A 271 -14.13 -14.56 -17.52
CA ALA A 271 -15.14 -15.16 -16.66
C ALA A 271 -15.31 -14.31 -15.40
N GLU A 272 -16.56 -13.93 -15.09
CA GLU A 272 -16.91 -13.26 -13.84
C GLU A 272 -17.73 -14.20 -12.97
N LEU A 273 -17.28 -14.41 -11.73
CA LEU A 273 -18.04 -15.13 -10.73
C LEU A 273 -18.94 -14.15 -9.99
N VAL A 274 -20.26 -14.32 -10.17
CA VAL A 274 -21.28 -13.44 -9.60
C VAL A 274 -22.28 -14.24 -8.79
N THR A 275 -22.84 -13.66 -7.73
CA THR A 275 -23.91 -14.28 -6.94
C THR A 275 -25.09 -13.33 -6.79
N PRO A 276 -26.34 -13.81 -6.98
CA PRO A 276 -27.53 -13.02 -6.75
C PRO A 276 -27.79 -12.85 -5.26
N VAL A 277 -28.43 -11.73 -4.91
CA VAL A 277 -28.96 -11.43 -3.58
C VAL A 277 -30.39 -10.92 -3.76
N GLU A 278 -31.36 -11.73 -3.34
CA GLU A 278 -32.77 -11.33 -3.33
C GLU A 278 -33.04 -10.50 -2.07
N LEU A 279 -33.39 -9.23 -2.27
CA LEU A 279 -33.70 -8.30 -1.20
C LEU A 279 -35.08 -8.57 -0.63
N LYS A 280 -35.19 -8.39 0.69
CA LYS A 280 -36.45 -8.55 1.42
C LYS A 280 -36.93 -7.17 1.88
N ALA A 281 -38.22 -6.90 1.69
CA ALA A 281 -38.85 -5.68 2.18
C ALA A 281 -38.75 -5.56 3.71
N THR A 282 -38.78 -6.69 4.42
CA THR A 282 -38.58 -6.78 5.87
C THR A 282 -37.53 -7.84 6.22
N GLY A 283 -36.68 -7.51 7.21
CA GLY A 283 -35.56 -8.35 7.62
C GLY A 283 -34.33 -8.23 6.71
N ASN A 284 -33.35 -9.09 6.97
CA ASN A 284 -32.04 -9.01 6.35
C ASN A 284 -31.77 -10.23 5.45
N THR A 285 -31.09 -10.01 4.34
CA THR A 285 -30.52 -11.09 3.52
C THR A 285 -29.02 -11.16 3.80
N VAL A 286 -28.53 -12.36 4.05
CA VAL A 286 -27.11 -12.61 4.36
C VAL A 286 -26.49 -13.42 3.24
N LEU A 287 -25.31 -13.00 2.79
CA LEU A 287 -24.45 -13.73 1.86
C LEU A 287 -23.12 -14.05 2.55
N GLU A 288 -22.69 -15.30 2.46
CA GLU A 288 -21.44 -15.76 3.04
C GLU A 288 -20.59 -16.45 1.98
N VAL A 289 -19.31 -16.09 1.93
CA VAL A 289 -18.36 -16.62 0.96
C VAL A 289 -17.04 -16.92 1.67
N LYS A 290 -16.49 -18.12 1.49
CA LYS A 290 -15.11 -18.42 1.89
C LYS A 290 -14.18 -18.16 0.70
N LEU A 291 -13.05 -17.51 0.95
CA LEU A 291 -11.97 -17.25 -0.01
C LEU A 291 -10.68 -17.88 0.52
N SER A 292 -9.99 -18.65 -0.31
CA SER A 292 -8.67 -19.24 -0.01
C SER A 292 -7.78 -19.21 -1.25
N TRP A 293 -6.48 -19.07 -1.07
CA TRP A 293 -5.50 -18.94 -2.17
C TRP A 293 -4.07 -19.28 -1.74
#